data_AF-S7VD62-F1
#
_entry.id   AF-S7VD62-F1
#
_cell.length_a   1.000
_cell.length_b   1.000
_cell.length_c   1.000
_cell.angle_alpha   90.00
_cell.angle_beta   90.00
_cell.angle_gamma   90.00
#
_symmetry.space_group_name_H-M   'P 1'
#
loop_
_entity.id
_entity.type
_entity.pdbx_description
1 polymer ?
#
loop_
_entity_poly.entity_id
_entity_poly.type
_entity_poly.pdbx_seq_one_letter_code
_entity_poly.pdbx_strand_id
1 'polypeptide(L)'
;MSSKENFKDKEIALIKGCLKGDRKSQRGLYDQFSGKFLSICLRYIKDPDLAQDVLVEGFMKIFQSLNTYRHEGSFEGWMKRIMVTQALLTLRKNKKLLMEVDWEGQDPIVSPNLIFWQYRSSGVVKTSSFPSCWL
;
A
#
# COMPACT_ATOMS: atom_id res chain seq x y z
N MET A 1 -20.98 -24.41 -0.51
CA MET A 1 -19.74 -24.27 -1.31
C MET A 1 -19.94 -23.45 -2.61
N SER A 2 -20.96 -22.58 -2.70
CA SER A 2 -21.32 -21.82 -3.92
C SER A 2 -21.09 -20.30 -3.79
N SER A 3 -20.86 -19.80 -2.57
CA SER A 3 -20.79 -18.36 -2.28
C SER A 3 -19.45 -17.71 -2.62
N LYS A 4 -18.35 -18.48 -2.74
CA LYS A 4 -16.99 -17.95 -2.95
C LYS A 4 -16.65 -17.70 -4.42
N GLU A 5 -17.24 -18.43 -5.36
CA GLU A 5 -16.99 -18.23 -6.80
C GLU A 5 -17.54 -16.88 -7.29
N ASN A 6 -18.76 -16.54 -6.88
CA ASN A 6 -19.41 -15.25 -7.21
C ASN A 6 -18.59 -14.01 -6.84
N PHE A 7 -17.76 -14.09 -5.79
CA PHE A 7 -16.95 -12.96 -5.33
C PHE A 7 -15.75 -12.70 -6.25
N LYS A 8 -15.09 -13.77 -6.74
CA LYS A 8 -13.95 -13.63 -7.65
C LYS A 8 -14.37 -13.06 -9.00
N ASP A 9 -15.51 -13.50 -9.53
CA ASP A 9 -16.00 -13.01 -10.83
C ASP A 9 -16.35 -11.52 -10.77
N LYS A 10 -16.94 -11.09 -9.66
CA LYS A 10 -17.22 -9.67 -9.38
C LYS A 10 -15.93 -8.85 -9.25
N GLU A 11 -14.92 -9.37 -8.56
CA GLU A 11 -13.61 -8.73 -8.44
C GLU A 11 -12.94 -8.55 -9.81
N ILE A 12 -12.95 -9.60 -10.64
CA ILE A 12 -12.38 -9.55 -11.99
C ILE A 12 -13.13 -8.54 -12.86
N ALA A 13 -14.46 -8.48 -12.77
CA ALA A 13 -15.27 -7.50 -13.49
C ALA A 13 -14.92 -6.06 -13.07
N LEU A 14 -14.75 -5.80 -11.76
CA LEU A 14 -14.34 -4.49 -11.24
C LEU A 14 -12.96 -4.09 -11.75
N ILE A 15 -11.99 -5.01 -11.74
CA ILE A 15 -10.63 -4.74 -12.26
C ILE A 15 -10.69 -4.38 -13.74
N LYS A 16 -11.41 -5.18 -14.55
CA LYS A 16 -11.59 -4.91 -15.99
C LYS A 16 -12.24 -3.55 -16.25
N GLY A 17 -13.23 -3.17 -15.46
CA GLY A 17 -13.86 -1.85 -15.55
C GLY A 17 -12.91 -0.72 -15.19
N CYS A 18 -12.11 -0.89 -14.13
CA CYS A 18 -11.12 0.10 -13.73
C CYS A 18 -10.01 0.28 -14.79
N LEU A 19 -9.57 -0.81 -15.44
CA LEU A 19 -8.60 -0.76 -16.55
C LEU A 19 -9.13 0.03 -17.76
N LYS A 20 -10.44 0.05 -17.97
CA LYS A 20 -11.11 0.85 -19.02
C LYS A 20 -11.35 2.30 -18.60
N GLY A 21 -10.98 2.70 -17.38
CA GLY A 21 -11.27 4.03 -16.85
C GLY A 21 -12.74 4.27 -16.52
N ASP A 22 -13.53 3.21 -16.33
CA ASP A 22 -14.94 3.36 -15.97
C ASP A 22 -15.08 3.91 -14.55
N ARG A 23 -15.70 5.08 -14.43
CA ARG A 23 -15.94 5.78 -13.16
C ARG A 23 -16.80 4.96 -12.19
N LYS A 24 -17.75 4.16 -12.70
CA LYS A 24 -18.60 3.33 -11.82
C LYS A 24 -17.79 2.24 -11.15
N SER A 25 -16.92 1.58 -11.92
CA SER A 25 -16.02 0.54 -11.40
C SER A 25 -15.00 1.09 -10.41
N GLN A 26 -14.41 2.25 -10.70
CA GLN A 26 -13.48 2.94 -9.78
C GLN A 26 -14.16 3.32 -8.47
N ARG A 27 -15.38 3.88 -8.55
CA ARG A 27 -16.18 4.21 -7.37
C ARG A 27 -16.53 2.97 -6.55
N GLY A 28 -16.97 1.89 -7.21
CA GLY A 28 -17.29 0.63 -6.54
C GLY A 28 -16.08 0.06 -5.79
N LEU A 29 -14.88 0.15 -6.37
CA LEU A 29 -13.65 -0.26 -5.71
C LEU A 29 -13.34 0.63 -4.49
N TYR A 30 -13.45 1.95 -4.65
CA TYR A 30 -13.20 2.89 -3.58
C TYR A 30 -14.17 2.67 -2.41
N ASP A 31 -15.47 2.59 -2.68
CA ASP A 31 -16.51 2.42 -1.65
C ASP A 31 -16.31 1.10 -0.87
N GLN A 32 -15.83 0.05 -1.53
CA GLN A 32 -15.57 -1.25 -0.90
C GLN A 32 -14.35 -1.26 0.03
N PHE A 33 -13.27 -0.56 -0.33
CA PHE A 33 -11.97 -0.69 0.37
C PHE A 33 -11.56 0.56 1.17
N SER A 34 -12.18 1.71 0.93
CA SER A 34 -11.85 3.00 1.56
C SER A 34 -11.80 2.93 3.08
N GLY A 35 -12.85 2.43 3.73
CA GLY A 35 -12.89 2.32 5.20
C GLY A 35 -11.76 1.45 5.76
N LYS A 36 -11.52 0.29 5.14
CA LYS A 36 -10.46 -0.64 5.56
C LYS A 36 -9.07 -0.04 5.39
N PHE A 37 -8.82 0.66 4.28
CA PHE A 37 -7.53 1.27 4.01
C PHE A 37 -7.31 2.55 4.80
N LEU A 38 -8.36 3.31 5.13
CA LEU A 38 -8.27 4.43 6.06
C LEU A 38 -7.80 3.97 7.43
N SER A 39 -8.35 2.85 7.94
CA SER A 39 -7.88 2.23 9.18
C SER A 39 -6.44 1.71 9.12
N ILE A 40 -5.86 1.55 7.92
CA ILE A 40 -4.44 1.23 7.77
C ILE A 40 -3.61 2.50 7.80
N CYS A 41 -4.02 3.53 7.04
CA CYS A 41 -3.34 4.84 7.04
C CYS A 41 -3.24 5.44 8.44
N LEU A 42 -4.33 5.38 9.22
CA LEU A 42 -4.39 5.86 10.61
C LEU A 42 -3.45 5.11 11.58
N ARG A 43 -2.97 3.91 11.24
CA ARG A 43 -1.95 3.22 12.08
C ARG A 43 -0.57 3.83 11.92
N TYR A 44 -0.29 4.46 10.78
CA TYR A 44 1.01 5.05 10.48
C TYR A 44 1.01 6.57 10.67
N ILE A 45 -0.13 7.22 10.44
CA ILE A 45 -0.30 8.67 10.48
C ILE A 45 -1.29 9.00 11.58
N LYS A 46 -0.84 9.78 12.58
CA LYS A 46 -1.66 10.18 13.73
C LYS A 46 -2.70 11.24 13.38
N ASP A 47 -2.41 12.06 12.36
CA ASP A 47 -3.30 13.10 11.88
C ASP A 47 -4.38 12.51 10.96
N PRO A 48 -5.68 12.62 11.32
CA PRO A 48 -6.76 12.05 10.55
C PRO A 48 -6.97 12.71 9.19
N ASP A 49 -6.69 14.01 9.06
CA ASP A 49 -6.87 14.73 7.80
C ASP A 49 -5.79 14.32 6.80
N LEU A 50 -4.53 14.29 7.27
CA LEU A 50 -3.42 13.78 6.47
C LEU A 50 -3.60 12.30 6.08
N ALA A 51 -4.20 11.49 6.96
CA ALA A 51 -4.48 10.10 6.65
C ALA A 51 -5.52 9.95 5.53
N GLN A 52 -6.50 10.85 5.44
CA GLN A 52 -7.48 10.90 4.34
C GLN A 52 -6.80 11.33 3.04
N ASP A 53 -5.90 12.32 3.07
CA ASP A 53 -5.14 12.72 1.88
C ASP A 53 -4.29 11.56 1.33
N VAL A 54 -3.61 10.85 2.22
CA VAL A 54 -2.82 9.66 1.87
C VAL A 54 -3.68 8.54 1.30
N LEU A 55 -4.90 8.36 1.83
CA LEU A 55 -5.86 7.41 1.29
C LEU A 55 -6.18 7.74 -0.18
N VAL A 56 -6.54 9.00 -0.45
CA VAL A 56 -6.89 9.46 -1.81
C VAL A 56 -5.70 9.31 -2.75
N GLU A 57 -4.51 9.77 -2.37
CA GLU A 57 -3.30 9.63 -3.19
C GLU A 57 -2.96 8.14 -3.45
N GLY A 58 -3.13 7.30 -2.43
CA GLY A 58 -2.93 5.86 -2.52
C GLY A 58 -3.86 5.20 -3.54
N PHE A 59 -5.15 5.55 -3.53
CA PHE A 59 -6.11 5.07 -4.52
C PHE A 59 -5.79 5.56 -5.94
N MET A 60 -5.37 6.81 -6.10
CA MET A 60 -4.93 7.32 -7.39
C MET A 60 -3.75 6.49 -7.95
N LYS A 61 -2.78 6.14 -7.10
CA LYS A 61 -1.66 5.26 -7.48
C LYS A 61 -2.10 3.83 -7.81
N ILE A 62 -3.09 3.30 -7.09
CA ILE A 62 -3.69 1.99 -7.37
C ILE A 62 -4.29 1.99 -8.79
N PHE A 63 -5.09 3.00 -9.14
CA PHE A 63 -5.70 3.09 -10.47
C PHE A 63 -4.65 3.25 -11.58
N GLN A 64 -3.62 4.07 -11.35
CA GLN A 64 -2.52 4.25 -12.31
C GLN A 64 -1.68 2.98 -12.50
N SER A 65 -1.43 2.24 -11.42
CA SER A 65 -0.58 1.05 -11.43
C SER A 65 -1.36 -0.23 -11.73
N LEU A 66 -2.67 -0.16 -11.95
CA LEU A 66 -3.54 -1.33 -12.13
C LEU A 66 -3.10 -2.21 -13.30
N ASN A 67 -2.54 -1.60 -14.36
CA ASN A 67 -1.97 -2.31 -15.51
C ASN A 67 -0.81 -3.25 -15.16
N THR A 68 -0.14 -3.01 -14.02
CA THR A 68 1.00 -3.83 -13.55
C THR A 68 0.57 -5.04 -12.72
N TYR A 69 -0.71 -5.13 -12.35
CA TYR A 69 -1.21 -6.22 -11.55
C TYR A 69 -1.33 -7.50 -12.39
N ARG A 70 -0.49 -8.50 -12.06
CA ARG A 70 -0.38 -9.77 -12.81
C ARG A 70 -1.40 -10.84 -12.38
N HIS A 71 -2.41 -10.49 -11.57
CA HIS A 71 -3.33 -11.45 -10.95
C HIS A 71 -2.65 -12.54 -10.10
N GLU A 72 -1.39 -12.32 -9.72
CA GLU A 72 -0.64 -13.20 -8.84
C GLU A 72 -0.97 -12.84 -7.37
N GLY A 73 -1.68 -13.73 -6.69
CA GLY A 73 -2.10 -13.54 -5.30
C GLY A 73 -3.35 -12.67 -5.13
N SER A 74 -3.64 -12.26 -3.89
CA SER A 74 -4.84 -11.48 -3.56
C SER A 74 -4.71 -10.03 -4.04
N PHE A 75 -5.71 -9.56 -4.80
CA PHE A 75 -5.81 -8.18 -5.24
C PHE A 75 -5.81 -7.19 -4.07
N GLU A 76 -6.52 -7.53 -2.99
CA GLU A 76 -6.50 -6.77 -1.74
C GLU A 76 -5.07 -6.64 -1.18
N GLY A 77 -4.31 -7.74 -1.17
CA GLY A 77 -2.93 -7.74 -0.70
C GLY A 77 -2.00 -6.84 -1.54
N TRP A 78 -2.20 -6.82 -2.85
CA TRP A 78 -1.48 -5.93 -3.76
C TRP A 78 -1.82 -4.45 -3.51
N MET A 79 -3.11 -4.10 -3.39
CA MET A 79 -3.55 -2.74 -3.06
C MET A 79 -3.04 -2.28 -1.70
N LYS A 80 -3.13 -3.15 -0.68
CA LYS A 80 -2.63 -2.88 0.67
C LYS A 80 -1.13 -2.54 0.65
N ARG A 81 -0.33 -3.21 -0.17
CA ARG A 81 1.09 -2.90 -0.32
C ARG A 81 1.30 -1.48 -0.85
N ILE A 82 0.55 -1.06 -1.87
CA ILE A 82 0.63 0.31 -2.40
C ILE A 82 0.25 1.33 -1.31
N MET A 83 -0.84 1.08 -0.59
CA MET A 83 -1.34 1.99 0.45
C MET A 83 -0.34 2.15 1.61
N VAL A 84 0.22 1.05 2.10
CA VAL A 84 1.24 1.10 3.17
C VAL A 84 2.51 1.79 2.71
N THR A 85 2.97 1.51 1.48
CA THR A 85 4.11 2.23 0.89
C THR A 85 3.84 3.73 0.86
N GLN A 86 2.64 4.14 0.44
CA GLN A 86 2.27 5.55 0.39
C GLN A 86 2.28 6.21 1.77
N ALA A 87 1.67 5.59 2.77
CA ALA A 87 1.66 6.11 4.14
C ALA A 87 3.08 6.27 4.71
N LEU A 88 3.97 5.30 4.46
CA LEU A 88 5.37 5.38 4.89
C LEU A 88 6.15 6.47 4.16
N LEU A 89 5.89 6.68 2.86
CA LEU A 89 6.52 7.76 2.09
C LEU A 89 6.11 9.13 2.64
N THR A 90 4.82 9.34 2.92
CA THR A 90 4.34 10.59 3.53
C THR A 90 4.95 10.81 4.91
N LEU A 91 5.00 9.77 5.74
CA LEU A 91 5.63 9.86 7.06
C LEU A 91 7.11 10.26 6.98
N ARG A 92 7.86 9.72 6.01
CA ARG A 92 9.26 10.09 5.78
C ARG A 92 9.41 11.53 5.29
N LYS A 93 8.56 11.97 4.37
CA LYS A 93 8.58 13.35 3.88
C LYS A 93 8.33 14.33 5.02
N ASN A 94 7.34 14.07 5.86
CA ASN A 94 7.04 14.93 7.01
C ASN A 94 8.18 14.93 8.03
N LYS A 95 8.83 13.79 8.30
CA LYS A 95 10.02 13.75 9.15
C LYS A 95 11.21 14.51 8.54
N LYS A 96 11.41 14.41 7.22
CA LYS A 96 12.48 15.15 6.54
C LYS A 96 12.24 16.66 6.61
N LEU A 97 10.99 17.10 6.47
CA LEU A 97 10.61 18.51 6.64
C LEU A 97 10.86 18.99 8.08
N LEU A 98 10.69 18.13 9.09
CA LEU A 98 11.05 18.45 10.48
C LEU A 98 12.58 18.48 10.69
N MET A 99 13.33 17.61 10.01
CA MET A 99 14.80 17.54 10.10
C MET A 99 15.51 18.64 9.31
N GLU A 100 14.90 19.22 8.28
CA GLU A 100 15.45 20.41 7.60
C GLU A 100 15.36 21.68 8.47
N VAL A 101 14.70 21.61 9.64
CA VAL A 101 14.50 22.75 10.56
C VAL A 101 15.40 22.68 11.82
N ASP A 102 16.18 21.62 12.04
CA ASP A 102 17.20 21.64 13.09
C ASP A 102 18.38 20.72 12.75
N TRP A 103 19.57 21.32 12.68
CA TRP A 103 20.84 20.62 12.62
C TRP A 103 21.29 20.29 14.04
N GLU A 104 21.06 19.06 14.51
CA GLU A 104 22.02 18.20 15.22
C GLU A 104 21.36 16.88 15.70
N GLY A 105 21.88 15.76 15.17
CA GLY A 105 22.00 14.49 15.90
C GLY A 105 20.72 13.78 16.34
N GLN A 106 20.07 13.03 15.44
CA GLN A 106 19.32 11.83 15.82
C GLN A 106 19.13 10.88 14.64
N ASP A 107 19.66 9.66 14.78
CA ASP A 107 19.57 8.61 13.77
C ASP A 107 18.10 8.22 13.50
N PRO A 108 17.67 8.13 12.23
CA PRO A 108 16.31 7.77 11.91
C PRO A 108 16.03 6.30 12.25
N ILE A 109 14.94 6.06 12.97
CA ILE A 109 14.37 4.73 13.22
C ILE A 109 14.08 4.05 11.86
N VAL A 110 14.99 3.17 11.43
CA VAL A 110 14.84 2.37 10.21
C VAL A 110 13.85 1.24 10.50
N SER A 111 12.63 1.34 9.96
CA SER A 111 11.65 0.26 10.03
C SER A 111 12.15 -0.98 9.26
N PRO A 112 12.13 -2.19 9.84
CA PRO A 112 12.64 -3.43 9.22
C PRO A 112 12.07 -3.77 7.83
N ASN A 113 10.87 -3.28 7.50
CA ASN A 113 10.27 -3.52 6.17
C ASN A 113 10.93 -2.74 5.02
N LEU A 114 11.83 -1.80 5.32
CA LEU A 114 12.54 -1.05 4.29
C LEU A 114 13.68 -1.85 3.63
N ILE A 115 14.25 -2.82 4.36
CA ILE A 115 15.25 -3.74 3.80
C ILE A 115 14.68 -4.51 2.61
N PHE A 116 13.39 -4.85 2.65
CA PHE A 116 12.74 -5.65 1.60
C PHE A 116 12.61 -4.94 0.24
N TRP A 117 12.39 -3.62 0.22
CA TRP A 117 12.29 -2.85 -1.03
C TRP A 117 13.67 -2.53 -1.64
N GLN A 118 14.68 -2.27 -0.79
CA GLN A 118 16.06 -2.12 -1.26
C GLN A 118 16.57 -3.46 -1.85
N TYR A 119 16.26 -4.58 -1.19
CA TYR A 119 16.74 -5.91 -1.57
C TYR A 119 16.15 -6.43 -2.89
N ARG A 120 14.89 -6.06 -3.21
CA ARG A 120 14.22 -6.47 -4.45
C ARG A 120 14.76 -5.80 -5.71
N SER A 121 15.30 -4.58 -5.60
CA SER A 121 15.91 -3.87 -6.74
C SER A 121 17.35 -4.28 -7.04
N SER A 122 18.01 -5.02 -6.13
CA SER A 122 19.44 -5.33 -6.25
C SER A 122 19.75 -6.76 -6.71
N GLY A 123 18.77 -7.63 -6.93
CA GLY A 123 19.01 -8.93 -7.58
C GLY A 123 20.03 -9.85 -6.89
N VAL A 124 20.29 -9.67 -5.59
CA VAL A 124 21.25 -10.51 -4.85
C VAL A 124 20.48 -11.64 -4.16
N VAL A 125 20.52 -12.84 -4.73
CA VAL A 125 20.18 -14.07 -4.02
C VAL A 125 21.28 -14.36 -3.00
N LYS A 126 21.01 -14.21 -1.70
CA LYS A 126 21.76 -14.91 -0.66
C LYS A 126 20.81 -15.43 0.42
N THR A 127 20.69 -16.75 0.44
CA THR A 127 20.16 -17.53 1.56
C THR A 127 21.08 -17.35 2.76
N SER A 128 20.61 -16.74 3.84
CA SER A 128 21.15 -17.05 5.18
C SER A 128 20.21 -16.54 6.27
N SER A 129 19.66 -17.51 7.00
CA SER A 129 19.16 -17.43 8.37
C SER A 129 17.95 -16.51 8.63
N PHE A 130 16.76 -17.11 8.56
CA PHE A 130 15.57 -16.61 9.25
C PHE A 130 15.80 -16.70 10.77
N PRO A 131 15.69 -15.60 11.55
CA PRO A 131 15.68 -15.68 13.00
C PRO A 131 14.40 -16.41 13.44
N SER A 132 14.58 -17.52 14.15
CA SER A 132 13.55 -18.36 14.76
C SER A 132 12.87 -17.68 15.96
N CYS A 133 12.25 -16.53 15.73
CA CYS A 133 11.39 -15.82 16.68
C CYS A 133 10.11 -15.34 15.98
N TRP A 134 9.43 -16.25 15.30
CA TRP A 134 7.99 -16.19 14.97
C TRP A 134 7.49 -17.64 14.96
N LEU A 135 7.36 -18.20 16.17
CA LEU A 135 6.46 -19.30 16.49
C LEU A 135 5.19 -18.69 17.08
#